data_AF-A0A2S7WUL7-F1
#
_entry.id   AF-A0A2S7WUL7-F1
#
_cell.length_a   1.000
_cell.length_b   1.000
_cell.length_c   1.000
_cell.angle_alpha   90.00
_cell.angle_beta   90.00
_cell.angle_gamma   90.00
#
_symmetry.space_group_name_H-M   'P 1'
#
loop_
_entity.id
_entity.type
_entity.pdbx_description
1 polymer ?
#
loop_
_entity_poly.entity_id
_entity_poly.type
_entity_poly.pdbx_seq_one_letter_code
_entity_poly.pdbx_strand_id
1 'polypeptide(L)'
;MKNLKKIAVLALLLIGFFAFSKAEKTTSKTSLNIDAINIVKALSNQELECRPTSNFLFYVEATLVKKSRGSSTVNATIFVLDRVSGQYNSVANENIVVPFHKESVLQYDIVKSNCNKITLANGDKIIGSTQPAAYCFSDLIKYEVVFNSYNSAINKLLHINRTL
;
A
#
# COMPACT_ATOMS: atom_id res chain seq x y z
N MET A 1 -45.99 -16.85 36.12
CA MET A 1 -44.51 -16.98 36.19
C MET A 1 -43.82 -17.44 34.91
N LYS A 2 -44.39 -18.39 34.12
CA LYS A 2 -43.74 -18.89 32.88
C LYS A 2 -43.57 -17.82 31.79
N ASN A 3 -44.54 -16.91 31.64
CA ASN A 3 -44.49 -15.87 30.61
C ASN A 3 -43.49 -14.74 30.93
N LEU A 4 -43.32 -14.39 32.22
CA LEU A 4 -42.32 -13.40 32.64
C LEU A 4 -40.88 -13.86 32.34
N LYS A 5 -40.59 -15.15 32.57
CA LYS A 5 -39.28 -15.73 32.26
C LYS A 5 -38.98 -15.69 30.75
N LYS A 6 -39.99 -15.91 29.90
CA LYS A 6 -39.84 -15.82 28.44
C LYS A 6 -39.53 -14.39 27.98
N ILE A 7 -40.17 -13.38 28.57
CA ILE A 7 -39.92 -11.97 28.25
C ILE A 7 -38.50 -11.56 28.69
N ALA A 8 -38.04 -11.99 29.87
CA ALA A 8 -36.70 -11.69 30.34
C ALA A 8 -35.60 -12.30 29.45
N VAL A 9 -35.80 -13.53 28.97
CA VAL A 9 -34.87 -14.19 28.03
C VAL A 9 -34.84 -13.46 26.68
N LEU A 10 -36.00 -13.01 26.19
CA LEU A 10 -36.08 -12.24 24.94
C LEU A 10 -35.36 -10.89 25.06
N ALA A 11 -35.51 -10.20 26.19
CA ALA A 11 -34.83 -8.94 26.47
C ALA A 11 -33.30 -9.12 26.54
N LEU A 12 -32.82 -10.17 27.21
CA LEU A 12 -31.39 -10.51 27.28
C LEU A 12 -30.79 -10.80 25.90
N LEU A 13 -31.53 -11.52 25.05
CA LEU A 13 -31.11 -11.78 23.66
C LEU A 13 -31.02 -10.49 22.85
N LEU A 14 -32.04 -9.62 22.93
CA LEU A 14 -32.04 -8.34 22.23
C LEU A 14 -30.87 -7.43 22.66
N ILE A 15 -30.62 -7.31 23.96
CA ILE A 15 -29.48 -6.51 24.47
C ILE A 15 -28.15 -7.10 23.99
N GLY A 16 -28.02 -8.43 23.94
CA GLY A 16 -26.84 -9.10 23.38
C GLY A 16 -26.61 -8.78 21.89
N PHE A 17 -27.66 -8.77 21.07
CA PHE A 17 -27.54 -8.42 19.65
C PHE A 17 -27.16 -6.95 19.44
N PHE A 18 -27.73 -6.02 20.22
CA PHE A 18 -27.41 -4.59 20.11
C PHE A 18 -26.07 -4.21 20.75
N ALA A 19 -25.59 -4.92 21.78
CA ALA A 19 -24.29 -4.65 22.39
C ALA A 19 -23.10 -5.01 21.48
N PHE A 20 -23.31 -5.91 20.51
CA PHE A 20 -22.29 -6.31 19.53
C PHE A 20 -22.48 -5.69 18.15
N SER A 21 -23.44 -4.79 17.94
CA SER A 21 -23.44 -3.95 16.74
C SER A 21 -22.27 -3.00 16.85
N LYS A 22 -21.11 -3.43 16.35
CA LYS A 22 -19.94 -2.58 16.13
C LYS A 22 -20.48 -1.34 15.43
N ALA A 23 -20.35 -0.18 16.06
CA ALA A 23 -20.50 1.09 15.37
C ALA A 23 -19.38 1.13 14.35
N GLU A 24 -19.64 0.59 13.16
CA GLU A 24 -18.79 0.72 12.01
C GLU A 24 -18.83 2.21 11.70
N LYS A 25 -17.83 2.94 12.20
CA LYS A 25 -17.62 4.33 11.82
C LYS A 25 -17.42 4.29 10.32
N THR A 26 -18.50 4.52 9.58
CA THR A 26 -18.46 5.06 8.23
C THR A 26 -17.91 6.48 8.34
N THR A 27 -16.65 6.62 8.76
CA THR A 27 -15.87 7.78 8.38
C THR A 27 -15.92 7.76 6.87
N SER A 28 -16.78 8.61 6.31
CA SER A 28 -16.67 9.05 4.93
C SER A 28 -15.22 9.48 4.77
N LYS A 29 -14.38 8.58 4.24
CA LYS A 29 -12.96 8.82 4.03
C LYS A 29 -12.93 9.84 2.90
N THR A 30 -13.00 11.11 3.25
CA THR A 30 -12.65 12.17 2.31
C THR A 30 -11.24 11.83 1.86
N SER A 31 -11.06 11.58 0.56
CA SER A 31 -9.75 11.21 0.03
C SER A 31 -8.82 12.40 0.18
N LEU A 32 -7.59 12.16 0.65
CA LEU A 32 -6.59 13.21 0.76
C LEU A 32 -6.37 13.87 -0.61
N ASN A 33 -6.45 15.20 -0.66
CA ASN A 33 -6.23 15.95 -1.89
C ASN A 33 -4.73 16.00 -2.20
N ILE A 34 -4.30 15.22 -3.19
CA ILE A 34 -2.90 15.11 -3.59
C ILE A 34 -2.39 16.39 -4.25
N ASP A 35 -3.25 17.11 -4.99
CA ASP A 35 -2.84 18.32 -5.73
C ASP A 35 -2.45 19.48 -4.81
N ALA A 36 -2.97 19.46 -3.57
CA ALA A 36 -2.61 20.43 -2.54
C ALA A 36 -1.27 20.12 -1.85
N ILE A 37 -0.67 18.95 -2.09
CA ILE A 37 0.53 18.46 -1.40
C ILE A 37 1.69 18.35 -2.38
N ASN A 38 2.81 19.00 -2.05
CA ASN A 38 4.05 18.76 -2.78
C ASN A 38 4.72 17.46 -2.27
N ILE A 39 4.39 16.34 -2.92
CA ILE A 39 4.83 14.98 -2.54
C ILE A 39 6.35 14.87 -2.53
N VAL A 40 7.02 15.40 -3.56
CA VAL A 40 8.49 15.34 -3.70
C VAL A 40 9.15 16.08 -2.54
N LYS A 41 8.67 17.28 -2.21
CA LYS A 41 9.19 18.07 -1.08
C LYS A 41 8.91 17.39 0.27
N ALA A 42 7.74 16.76 0.42
CA ALA A 42 7.39 16.06 1.64
C ALA A 42 8.31 14.84 1.88
N LEU A 43 8.64 14.09 0.82
CA LEU A 43 9.58 12.98 0.86
C LEU A 43 11.02 13.45 1.12
N SER A 44 11.48 14.49 0.41
CA SER A 44 12.84 15.01 0.60
C SER A 44 13.10 15.52 2.02
N ASN A 45 12.08 16.14 2.64
CA ASN A 45 12.19 16.61 4.02
C ASN A 45 12.31 15.45 5.02
N GLN A 46 11.67 14.30 4.76
CA GLN A 46 11.74 13.13 5.63
C GLN A 46 13.15 12.51 5.65
N GLU A 47 13.90 12.56 4.55
CA GLU A 47 15.26 12.02 4.49
C GLU A 47 16.27 12.86 5.30
N LEU A 48 16.01 14.16 5.45
CA LEU A 48 16.91 15.09 6.14
C LEU A 48 16.64 15.15 7.66
N GLU A 49 15.53 14.61 8.14
CA GLU A 49 15.13 14.66 9.55
C GLU A 49 15.62 13.43 10.33
N CYS A 50 16.37 13.64 11.42
CA CYS A 50 16.82 12.54 12.30
C CYS A 50 15.66 11.81 13.03
N ARG A 51 14.49 12.43 13.10
CA ARG A 51 13.25 11.84 13.61
C ARG A 51 12.12 12.37 12.74
N PRO A 52 11.45 11.53 11.92
CA PRO A 52 10.45 12.01 10.97
C PRO A 52 9.26 12.60 11.73
N THR A 53 9.17 13.94 11.70
CA THR A 53 8.07 14.73 12.28
C THR A 53 6.98 15.05 11.26
N SER A 54 7.16 14.58 10.03
CA SER A 54 6.28 14.89 8.92
C SER A 54 4.81 14.57 9.21
N ASN A 55 3.93 15.53 8.87
CA ASN A 55 2.49 15.36 8.90
C ASN A 55 1.99 14.21 8.01
N PHE A 56 2.81 13.78 7.06
CA PHE A 56 2.49 12.72 6.12
C PHE A 56 3.26 11.43 6.43
N LEU A 57 2.65 10.28 6.16
CA LEU A 57 3.28 8.97 6.13
C LEU A 57 3.20 8.44 4.70
N PHE A 58 4.35 8.05 4.15
CA PHE A 58 4.40 7.34 2.87
C PHE A 58 4.59 5.86 3.14
N TYR A 59 3.80 5.04 2.45
CA TYR A 59 3.91 3.59 2.55
C TYR A 59 3.50 2.94 1.23
N VAL A 60 3.94 1.70 1.06
CA VAL A 60 3.70 0.91 -0.15
C VAL A 60 2.87 -0.31 0.21
N GLU A 61 1.82 -0.55 -0.55
CA GLU A 61 1.08 -1.81 -0.54
C GLU A 61 1.36 -2.56 -1.83
N ALA A 62 1.47 -3.89 -1.73
CA ALA A 62 1.71 -4.75 -2.87
C ALA A 62 0.65 -5.84 -2.95
N THR A 63 0.19 -6.12 -4.17
CA THR A 63 -0.72 -7.21 -4.47
C THR A 63 -0.14 -8.11 -5.54
N LEU A 64 -0.42 -9.41 -5.46
CA LEU A 64 0.08 -10.37 -6.44
C LEU A 64 -0.79 -10.33 -7.69
N VAL A 65 -0.18 -10.08 -8.85
CA VAL A 65 -0.88 -10.08 -10.15
C VAL A 65 -0.76 -11.45 -10.80
N LYS A 66 0.45 -11.99 -10.89
CA LYS A 66 0.73 -13.26 -11.57
C LYS A 66 1.96 -13.93 -10.98
N LYS A 67 1.92 -15.26 -10.86
CA LYS A 67 3.12 -16.07 -10.63
C LYS A 67 3.57 -16.69 -11.95
N SER A 68 4.86 -16.64 -12.21
CA SER A 68 5.50 -17.23 -13.39
C SER A 68 6.68 -18.10 -12.94
N ARG A 69 7.20 -18.93 -13.85
CA ARG A 69 8.40 -19.71 -13.55
C ARG A 69 9.59 -18.76 -13.32
N GLY A 70 10.13 -18.77 -12.12
CA GLY A 70 11.30 -17.96 -11.74
C GLY A 70 10.99 -16.52 -11.31
N SER A 71 9.72 -16.09 -11.27
CA SER A 71 9.36 -14.74 -10.83
C SER A 71 7.90 -14.60 -10.40
N SER A 72 7.62 -13.51 -9.69
CA SER A 72 6.25 -13.05 -9.43
C SER A 72 6.07 -11.63 -9.95
N THR A 73 4.99 -11.38 -10.66
CA THR A 73 4.56 -10.03 -11.01
C THR A 73 3.62 -9.55 -9.91
N VAL A 74 3.97 -8.41 -9.33
CA VAL A 74 3.22 -7.75 -8.27
C VAL A 74 2.81 -6.37 -8.75
N ASN A 75 1.68 -5.87 -8.26
CA ASN A 75 1.29 -4.49 -8.41
C ASN A 75 1.62 -3.77 -7.10
N ALA A 76 2.50 -2.78 -7.16
CA ALA A 76 2.91 -1.99 -6.02
C ALA A 76 2.32 -0.58 -6.11
N THR A 77 1.63 -0.15 -5.07
CA THR A 77 0.99 1.16 -4.96
C THR A 77 1.60 1.94 -3.82
N ILE A 78 2.06 3.16 -4.09
CA ILE A 78 2.52 4.11 -3.10
C ILE A 78 1.32 4.93 -2.63
N PHE A 79 1.12 4.97 -1.32
CA PHE A 79 0.12 5.77 -0.65
C PHE A 79 0.77 6.86 0.18
N VAL A 80 0.06 7.98 0.31
CA VAL A 80 0.34 9.01 1.29
C VAL A 80 -0.84 9.11 2.25
N LEU A 81 -0.55 9.11 3.54
CA LEU A 81 -1.49 9.23 4.65
C LEU A 81 -1.18 10.52 5.40
N ASP A 82 -2.17 11.38 5.57
CA ASP A 82 -2.11 12.46 6.56
C ASP A 82 -2.32 11.87 7.96
N ARG A 83 -1.31 12.03 8.82
CA ARG A 83 -1.31 11.49 10.19
C ARG A 83 -2.31 12.19 11.10
N VAL A 84 -2.69 13.44 10.79
CA VAL A 84 -3.63 14.22 11.60
C VAL A 84 -5.06 13.83 11.26
N SER A 85 -5.42 13.86 9.98
CA SER A 85 -6.80 13.55 9.54
C SER A 85 -7.06 12.05 9.35
N GLY A 86 -6.02 11.22 9.21
CA GLY A 86 -6.14 9.80 8.87
C GLY A 86 -6.57 9.55 7.41
N GLN A 87 -6.65 10.60 6.59
CA GLN A 87 -7.00 10.49 5.18
C GLN A 87 -5.79 10.05 4.38
N TYR A 88 -6.01 9.17 3.40
CA TYR A 88 -4.95 8.72 2.50
C TYR A 88 -5.41 8.70 1.06
N ASN A 89 -4.46 8.69 0.15
CA ASN A 89 -4.70 8.55 -1.28
C ASN A 89 -3.47 7.94 -1.97
N SER A 90 -3.68 7.29 -3.12
CA SER A 90 -2.60 6.70 -3.92
C SER A 90 -1.92 7.77 -4.76
N VAL A 91 -0.59 7.77 -4.79
CA VAL A 91 0.21 8.74 -5.55
C VAL A 91 0.86 8.14 -6.79
N ALA A 92 1.21 6.85 -6.72
CA ALA A 92 1.87 6.13 -7.81
C ALA A 92 1.49 4.65 -7.75
N ASN A 93 1.41 4.00 -8.91
CA ASN A 93 1.12 2.58 -9.04
C ASN A 93 1.94 2.00 -10.20
N GLU A 94 2.63 0.88 -9.98
CA GLU A 94 3.36 0.19 -11.03
C GLU A 94 3.29 -1.34 -10.89
N ASN A 95 3.28 -2.04 -12.02
CA ASN A 95 3.55 -3.48 -11.99
C ASN A 95 5.06 -3.71 -12.01
N ILE A 96 5.49 -4.64 -11.17
CA ILE A 96 6.89 -4.94 -10.93
C ILE A 96 7.09 -6.46 -11.02
N VAL A 97 8.10 -6.87 -11.78
CA VAL A 97 8.55 -8.25 -11.83
C VAL A 97 9.60 -8.45 -10.75
N VAL A 98 9.29 -9.33 -9.82
CA VAL A 98 10.14 -9.74 -8.70
C VAL A 98 10.75 -11.10 -9.08
N PRO A 99 11.98 -11.15 -9.64
CA PRO A 99 12.66 -12.40 -9.95
C PRO A 99 12.95 -13.17 -8.68
N PHE A 100 12.94 -14.51 -8.68
CA PHE A 100 13.34 -15.31 -7.50
C PHE A 100 14.85 -15.26 -7.24
N HIS A 101 15.65 -15.12 -8.29
CA HIS A 101 17.10 -14.88 -8.23
C HIS A 101 17.47 -13.65 -9.05
N LYS A 102 18.31 -12.76 -8.51
CA LYS A 102 18.68 -11.47 -9.11
C LYS A 102 19.16 -11.56 -10.56
N GLU A 103 19.93 -12.60 -10.88
CA GLU A 103 20.52 -12.85 -12.20
C GLU A 103 19.59 -13.62 -13.17
N SER A 104 18.31 -13.77 -12.84
CA SER A 104 17.37 -14.50 -13.71
C SER A 104 17.07 -13.73 -14.99
N VAL A 105 17.29 -14.36 -16.14
CA VAL A 105 16.80 -13.88 -17.43
C VAL A 105 15.34 -14.28 -17.56
N LEU A 106 14.45 -13.30 -17.44
CA LEU A 106 13.00 -13.50 -17.45
C LEU A 106 12.39 -12.82 -18.67
N GLN A 107 11.44 -13.50 -19.31
CA GLN A 107 10.60 -12.90 -20.33
C GLN A 107 9.32 -12.36 -19.64
N TYR A 108 9.05 -11.08 -19.83
CA TYR A 108 7.86 -10.42 -19.30
C TYR A 108 7.37 -9.38 -20.29
N ASP A 109 6.05 -9.19 -20.32
CA ASP A 109 5.43 -8.20 -21.18
C ASP A 109 5.58 -6.81 -20.56
N ILE A 110 6.02 -5.87 -21.39
CA ILE A 110 6.12 -4.47 -20.99
C ILE A 110 4.76 -3.83 -21.20
N VAL A 111 4.21 -3.24 -20.15
CA VAL A 111 2.97 -2.45 -20.22
C VAL A 111 3.32 -1.05 -20.69
N LYS A 112 2.55 -0.50 -21.62
CA LYS A 112 2.74 0.88 -22.08
C LYS A 112 2.35 1.85 -20.95
N SER A 113 3.32 2.63 -20.46
CA SER A 113 3.09 3.73 -19.53
C SER A 113 4.03 4.88 -19.89
N ASN A 114 3.69 6.09 -19.41
CA ASN A 114 4.51 7.29 -19.60
C ASN A 114 5.68 7.37 -18.61
N CYS A 115 5.77 6.42 -17.68
CA CYS A 115 6.77 6.40 -16.63
C CYS A 115 7.99 5.58 -17.02
N ASN A 116 9.15 5.98 -16.49
CA ASN A 116 10.41 5.29 -16.73
C ASN A 116 10.39 3.89 -16.13
N LYS A 117 10.76 2.91 -16.94
CA LYS A 117 10.92 1.51 -16.55
C LYS A 117 12.38 1.29 -16.18
N ILE A 118 12.62 1.10 -14.89
CA ILE A 118 13.96 0.92 -14.34
C ILE A 118 14.09 -0.46 -13.68
N THR A 119 15.32 -0.94 -13.58
CA THR A 119 15.67 -2.04 -12.68
C THR A 119 16.05 -1.44 -11.33
N LEU A 120 15.40 -1.89 -10.26
CA LEU A 120 15.66 -1.46 -8.90
C LEU A 120 16.96 -2.07 -8.37
N ALA A 121 17.52 -1.49 -7.30
CA ALA A 121 18.77 -1.96 -6.71
C ALA A 121 18.74 -3.43 -6.24
N ASN A 122 17.55 -3.92 -5.86
CA ASN A 122 17.31 -5.30 -5.44
C ASN A 122 17.16 -6.28 -6.62
N GLY A 123 17.20 -5.80 -7.88
CA GLY A 123 17.03 -6.59 -9.09
C GLY A 123 15.60 -6.68 -9.61
N ASP A 124 14.62 -6.10 -8.90
CA ASP A 124 13.23 -6.09 -9.34
C ASP A 124 13.06 -5.11 -10.52
N LYS A 125 12.13 -5.41 -11.43
CA LYS A 125 12.00 -4.68 -12.70
C LYS A 125 10.63 -4.05 -12.85
N ILE A 126 10.57 -2.74 -13.01
CA ILE A 126 9.31 -2.03 -13.27
C ILE A 126 8.91 -2.26 -14.73
N ILE A 127 7.69 -2.78 -14.95
CA ILE A 127 7.21 -3.14 -16.29
C ILE A 127 6.09 -2.23 -16.80
N GLY A 128 5.55 -1.34 -15.98
CA GLY A 128 4.46 -0.43 -16.35
C GLY A 128 3.11 -0.80 -15.71
N SER A 129 2.23 0.18 -15.55
CA SER A 129 0.84 0.00 -15.12
C SER A 129 -0.13 0.55 -16.17
N THR A 130 -1.32 -0.03 -16.19
CA THR A 130 -2.46 0.49 -16.96
C THR A 130 -3.25 1.55 -16.19
N GLN A 131 -3.00 1.70 -14.89
CA GLN A 131 -3.69 2.67 -14.05
C GLN A 131 -3.01 4.04 -14.13
N PRO A 132 -3.78 5.12 -14.37
CA PRO A 132 -3.23 6.46 -14.32
C PRO A 132 -2.82 6.80 -12.88
N ALA A 133 -1.69 7.48 -12.74
CA ALA A 133 -1.19 7.98 -11.47
C ALA A 133 -0.65 9.40 -11.62
N ALA A 134 -0.70 10.17 -10.53
CA ALA A 134 -0.20 11.55 -10.50
C ALA A 134 1.32 11.61 -10.59
N TYR A 135 2.02 10.59 -10.08
CA TYR A 135 3.47 10.50 -10.07
C TYR A 135 3.96 9.16 -10.63
N CYS A 136 5.17 9.16 -11.16
CA CYS A 136 5.85 7.95 -11.56
C CYS A 136 6.46 7.24 -10.36
N PHE A 137 6.17 5.94 -10.21
CA PHE A 137 6.73 5.13 -9.14
C PHE A 137 8.26 5.13 -9.17
N SER A 138 8.86 5.11 -10.37
CA SER A 138 10.31 5.16 -10.58
C SER A 138 10.98 6.43 -10.05
N ASP A 139 10.22 7.52 -9.87
CA ASP A 139 10.74 8.75 -9.26
C ASP A 139 10.59 8.76 -7.75
N LEU A 140 9.52 8.18 -7.22
CA LEU A 140 9.26 8.14 -5.77
C LEU A 140 10.02 7.01 -5.06
N ILE A 141 10.30 5.91 -5.73
CA ILE A 141 11.00 4.74 -5.16
C ILE A 141 12.47 5.03 -4.85
N LYS A 142 13.01 6.16 -5.33
CA LYS A 142 14.38 6.62 -5.03
C LYS A 142 14.54 7.05 -3.57
N TYR A 143 13.45 7.45 -2.92
CA TYR A 143 13.46 7.86 -1.53
C TYR A 143 13.49 6.64 -0.59
N GLU A 144 14.36 6.68 0.41
CA GLU A 144 14.64 5.53 1.28
C GLU A 144 13.36 5.02 1.98
N VAL A 145 12.51 5.93 2.46
CA VAL A 145 11.24 5.60 3.14
C VAL A 145 10.33 4.76 2.24
N VAL A 146 10.22 5.14 0.97
CA VAL A 146 9.39 4.43 -0.01
C VAL A 146 10.02 3.09 -0.35
N PHE A 147 11.33 3.06 -0.55
CA PHE A 147 12.06 1.85 -0.90
C PHE A 147 12.01 0.77 0.20
N ASN A 148 12.21 1.18 1.45
CA ASN A 148 12.14 0.29 2.62
C ASN A 148 10.71 -0.22 2.81
N SER A 149 9.71 0.64 2.64
CA SER A 149 8.31 0.21 2.69
C SER A 149 7.98 -0.76 1.56
N TYR A 150 8.51 -0.55 0.36
CA TYR A 150 8.35 -1.46 -0.78
C TYR A 150 8.94 -2.83 -0.47
N ASN A 151 10.21 -2.91 -0.06
CA ASN A 151 10.85 -4.19 0.28
C ASN A 151 10.07 -4.93 1.37
N SER A 152 9.61 -4.21 2.39
CA SER A 152 8.79 -4.79 3.47
C SER A 152 7.47 -5.37 2.93
N ALA A 153 6.80 -4.66 2.02
CA ALA A 153 5.56 -5.11 1.40
C ALA A 153 5.79 -6.37 0.54
N ILE A 154 6.87 -6.41 -0.26
CA ILE A 154 7.21 -7.55 -1.10
C ILE A 154 7.62 -8.77 -0.27
N ASN A 155 8.48 -8.59 0.73
CA ASN A 155 8.89 -9.65 1.64
C ASN A 155 7.69 -10.29 2.33
N LYS A 156 6.76 -9.46 2.83
CA LYS A 156 5.52 -9.93 3.45
C LYS A 156 4.62 -10.66 2.46
N LEU A 157 4.43 -10.13 1.25
CA LEU A 157 3.54 -10.69 0.24
C LEU A 157 4.04 -12.05 -0.30
N LEU A 158 5.35 -12.16 -0.53
CA LEU A 158 5.95 -13.33 -1.17
C LEU A 158 6.56 -14.31 -0.16
N HIS A 159 6.51 -14.02 1.13
CA HIS A 159 7.14 -14.79 2.21
C HIS A 159 8.64 -15.03 1.97
N ILE A 160 9.32 -13.98 1.51
CA ILE A 160 10.76 -13.97 1.27
C ILE A 160 11.44 -13.01 2.23
N ASN A 161 12.74 -13.18 2.43
CA ASN A 161 13.53 -12.30 3.28
C ASN A 161 14.63 -11.65 2.44
N ARG A 162 14.28 -10.58 1.72
CA ARG A 162 15.22 -9.76 0.97
C ARG A 162 15.55 -8.52 1.77
N THR A 163 16.73 -8.53 2.36
CA THR A 163 17.40 -7.30 2.79
C THR A 163 18.34 -6.88 1.66
N LEU A 164 18.31 -5.60 1.31
CA LEU A 164 19.41 -4.98 0.59
C LEU A 164 20.52 -4.63 1.57
#